data_AF-A0A6G4CIK5-F1
#
_entry.id   AF-A0A6G4CIK5-F1
#
_cell.length_a   1.000
_cell.length_b   1.000
_cell.length_c   1.000
_cell.angle_alpha   90.00
_cell.angle_beta   90.00
_cell.angle_gamma   90.00
#
_symmetry.space_group_name_H-M   'P 1'
#
loop_
_entity.id
_entity.type
_entity.pdbx_description
1 polymer ?
#
loop_
_entity_poly.entity_id
_entity_poly.type
_entity_poly.pdbx_seq_one_letter_code
_entity_poly.pdbx_strand_id
1 'polypeptide(L)'
;MIDFTWDYYIANPWFLKIVHSENQSKGVHYAKSQRLLEINHAHLQLMESLLDEGRKHNIFKPDIDPLQVNINIAALGGYYLINQHTLGLVYPVRRKTPSFRAGI
;
A
#
# COMPACT_ATOMS: atom_id res chain seq x y z
N MET A 1 -7.11 8.39 1.45
CA MET A 1 -5.90 7.69 0.94
C MET A 1 -5.82 6.26 1.44
N ILE A 2 -6.00 6.00 2.73
CA ILE A 2 -5.96 4.63 3.29
C ILE A 2 -7.01 3.71 2.65
N ASP A 3 -8.30 4.07 2.73
CA ASP A 3 -9.38 3.25 2.17
C ASP A 3 -9.23 3.07 0.66
N PHE A 4 -8.87 4.14 -0.05
CA PHE A 4 -8.59 4.07 -1.49
C PHE A 4 -7.49 3.06 -1.81
N THR A 5 -6.34 3.11 -1.13
CA THR A 5 -5.23 2.17 -1.36
C THR A 5 -5.63 0.74 -1.01
N TRP A 6 -6.38 0.55 0.08
CA TRP A 6 -6.90 -0.75 0.49
C TRP A 6 -7.86 -1.33 -0.55
N ASP A 7 -8.88 -0.58 -0.93
CA ASP A 7 -9.87 -0.98 -1.92
C ASP A 7 -9.22 -1.29 -3.27
N TYR A 8 -8.22 -0.48 -3.66
CA TYR A 8 -7.44 -0.74 -4.87
C TYR A 8 -6.71 -2.07 -4.79
N TYR A 9 -6.05 -2.40 -3.67
CA TYR A 9 -5.36 -3.68 -3.52
C TYR A 9 -6.30 -4.88 -3.53
N ILE A 10 -7.47 -4.78 -2.89
CA ILE A 10 -8.49 -5.83 -2.89
C ILE A 10 -9.05 -6.04 -4.30
N ALA A 11 -9.35 -4.94 -5.01
CA ALA A 11 -9.87 -5.00 -6.38
C ALA A 11 -8.81 -5.43 -7.40
N ASN A 12 -7.53 -5.19 -7.12
CA ASN A 12 -6.41 -5.43 -8.04
C ASN A 12 -5.30 -6.26 -7.38
N PRO A 13 -5.56 -7.52 -6.98
CA PRO A 13 -4.59 -8.39 -6.31
C PRO A 13 -3.32 -8.65 -7.15
N TRP A 14 -3.44 -8.60 -8.47
CA TRP A 14 -2.34 -8.78 -9.41
C TRP A 14 -1.28 -7.68 -9.27
N PHE A 15 -1.68 -6.48 -8.84
CA PHE A 15 -0.77 -5.35 -8.66
C PHE A 15 0.31 -5.68 -7.64
N LEU A 16 -0.09 -6.19 -6.47
CA LEU A 16 0.83 -6.58 -5.40
C LEU A 16 1.76 -7.72 -5.84
N LYS A 17 1.27 -8.66 -6.67
CA LYS A 17 2.09 -9.74 -7.23
C LYS A 17 3.16 -9.20 -8.18
N ILE A 18 2.81 -8.26 -9.06
CA ILE A 18 3.77 -7.60 -9.95
C ILE A 18 4.83 -6.85 -9.15
N VAL A 19 4.41 -6.05 -8.17
CA VAL A 19 5.33 -5.31 -7.30
C VAL A 19 6.27 -6.28 -6.57
N HIS A 20 5.77 -7.40 -6.06
CA HIS A 20 6.60 -8.40 -5.39
C HIS A 20 7.61 -9.05 -6.34
N SER A 21 7.17 -9.45 -7.54
CA SER A 21 8.07 -10.00 -8.58
C SER A 21 9.15 -9.00 -8.96
N GLU A 22 8.79 -7.73 -9.11
CA GLU A 22 9.71 -6.67 -9.47
C GLU A 22 10.78 -6.45 -8.38
N ASN A 23 10.39 -6.53 -7.10
CA ASN A 23 11.33 -6.49 -5.98
C ASN A 23 12.29 -7.69 -6.00
N GLN A 24 11.81 -8.90 -6.29
CA GLN A 24 12.67 -10.08 -6.45
C GLN A 24 13.65 -9.91 -7.61
N SER A 25 13.21 -9.23 -8.69
CA SER A 25 14.03 -8.87 -9.84
C SER A 25 14.87 -7.59 -9.65
N LYS A 26 14.92 -7.03 -8.43
CA LYS A 26 15.68 -5.80 -8.09
C LYS A 26 15.30 -4.57 -8.93
N GLY A 27 14.05 -4.44 -9.34
CA GLY A 27 13.57 -3.22 -10.00
C GLY A 27 13.96 -3.07 -11.48
N VAL A 28 14.39 -4.15 -12.15
CA VAL A 28 14.88 -4.11 -13.54
C VAL A 28 13.86 -3.60 -14.56
N HIS A 29 12.58 -3.90 -14.41
CA HIS A 29 11.53 -3.40 -15.32
C HIS A 29 10.99 -2.05 -14.86
N TYR A 30 10.92 -1.83 -13.56
CA TYR A 30 10.53 -0.58 -12.95
C TYR A 30 11.42 0.57 -13.41
N ALA A 31 12.75 0.36 -13.39
CA ALA A 31 13.75 1.35 -13.79
C ALA A 31 13.62 1.81 -15.25
N LYS A 32 12.93 1.03 -16.10
CA LYS A 32 12.72 1.35 -17.52
C LYS A 32 11.50 2.23 -17.76
N SER A 33 10.62 2.40 -16.76
CA SER A 33 9.35 3.09 -16.93
C SER A 33 9.37 4.51 -16.38
N GLN A 34 9.41 5.50 -17.27
CA GLN A 34 9.22 6.91 -16.90
C GLN A 34 7.81 7.16 -16.35
N ARG A 35 6.83 6.42 -16.85
CA ARG A 35 5.44 6.55 -16.40
C ARG A 35 5.26 6.19 -14.92
N LEU A 36 5.98 5.19 -14.42
CA LEU A 36 5.89 4.81 -13.01
C LEU A 36 6.48 5.90 -12.11
N LEU A 37 7.56 6.56 -12.52
CA LEU A 37 8.13 7.69 -11.78
C LEU A 37 7.13 8.85 -11.68
N GLU A 38 6.48 9.23 -12.79
CA GLU A 38 5.44 10.26 -12.80
C GLU A 38 4.28 9.96 -11.85
N ILE A 39 3.77 8.72 -11.90
CA ILE A 39 2.65 8.29 -11.05
C ILE A 39 3.03 8.40 -9.57
N ASN A 40 4.22 7.93 -9.19
CA ASN A 40 4.67 7.96 -7.80
C ASN A 40 4.92 9.40 -7.32
N HIS A 41 5.45 10.28 -8.18
CA HIS A 41 5.60 11.70 -7.86
C HIS A 41 4.24 12.37 -7.63
N ALA A 42 3.25 12.14 -8.50
CA ALA A 42 1.91 12.68 -8.34
C ALA A 42 1.23 12.20 -7.05
N HIS A 43 1.43 10.92 -6.70
CA HIS A 43 0.91 10.37 -5.45
C HIS A 43 1.56 10.98 -4.20
N LEU A 44 2.87 11.24 -4.25
CA LEU A 44 3.59 11.90 -3.16
C LEU A 44 3.11 13.34 -2.96
N GLN A 45 2.97 14.10 -4.06
CA GLN A 45 2.47 15.49 -4.03
C GLN A 45 1.04 15.57 -3.46
N LEU A 46 0.20 14.57 -3.74
CA LEU A 46 -1.13 14.51 -3.14
C LEU A 46 -1.07 14.35 -1.62
N MET A 47 -0.20 13.47 -1.11
CA MET A 47 -0.01 13.28 0.33
C MET A 47 0.57 14.54 0.98
N GLU A 48 1.55 15.18 0.36
CA GLU A 48 2.14 16.44 0.82
C GLU A 48 1.07 17.53 0.96
N SER A 49 0.25 17.71 -0.08
CA SER A 49 -0.85 18.69 -0.07
C SER A 49 -1.86 18.41 1.05
N LEU A 50 -2.22 17.14 1.29
CA LEU A 50 -3.16 16.77 2.35
C LEU A 50 -2.58 17.02 3.76
N LEU A 51 -1.29 16.72 3.96
CA LEU A 51 -0.62 16.99 5.22
C LEU A 51 -0.47 18.50 5.46
N ASP A 52 -0.12 19.27 4.44
CA ASP A 52 -0.02 20.73 4.51
C ASP A 52 -1.34 21.39 4.91
N GLU A 53 -2.45 20.98 4.29
CA GLU A 53 -3.78 21.47 4.66
C GLU A 53 -4.12 21.11 6.12
N GLY A 54 -3.89 19.86 6.53
CA GLY A 54 -4.14 19.47 7.92
C GLY A 54 -3.26 20.19 8.93
N ARG A 55 -2.00 20.57 8.58
CA ARG A 55 -1.13 21.39 9.43
C ARG A 55 -1.68 22.81 9.59
N LYS A 56 -2.21 23.44 8.54
CA LYS A 56 -2.88 24.77 8.64
C LYS A 56 -4.03 24.76 9.65
N HIS A 57 -4.71 23.62 9.77
CA HIS A 57 -5.79 23.40 10.72
C HIS A 57 -5.35 22.83 12.08
N ASN A 58 -4.05 22.70 12.33
CA ASN A 58 -3.49 22.07 13.55
C ASN A 58 -3.97 20.63 13.80
N ILE A 59 -4.32 19.89 12.75
CA ILE A 59 -4.76 18.48 12.83
C ILE A 59 -3.55 17.54 12.87
N PHE A 60 -2.50 17.87 12.10
CA PHE A 60 -1.31 17.04 11.98
C PHE A 60 -0.08 17.71 12.61
N LYS A 61 0.83 16.87 13.11
CA LYS A 61 2.14 17.33 13.58
C LYS A 61 2.97 17.89 12.41
N PRO A 62 3.82 18.89 12.65
CA PRO A 62 4.58 19.55 11.58
C PRO A 62 5.72 18.70 11.02
N ASP A 63 6.19 17.68 11.75
CA ASP A 63 7.37 16.86 11.46
C ASP A 63 7.04 15.55 10.73
N ILE A 64 5.85 15.44 10.12
CA ILE A 64 5.43 14.25 9.38
C ILE A 64 5.96 14.31 7.95
N ASP A 65 6.81 13.34 7.59
CA ASP A 65 7.29 13.11 6.22
C ASP A 65 6.19 12.45 5.36
N PRO A 66 5.68 13.12 4.29
CA PRO A 66 4.68 12.56 3.38
C PRO A 66 5.08 11.23 2.75
N LEU A 67 6.38 11.03 2.47
CA LEU A 67 6.89 9.80 1.88
C LEU A 67 6.71 8.64 2.85
N GLN A 68 7.06 8.83 4.13
CA GLN A 68 6.92 7.79 5.15
C GLN A 68 5.45 7.43 5.38
N VAL A 69 4.53 8.39 5.31
CA VAL A 69 3.10 8.09 5.41
C VAL A 69 2.66 7.19 4.27
N ASN A 70 3.04 7.50 3.02
CA ASN A 70 2.72 6.66 1.87
C ASN A 70 3.33 5.26 1.98
N ILE A 71 4.59 5.15 2.39
CA ILE A 71 5.27 3.87 2.62
C ILE A 71 4.52 3.05 3.68
N ASN A 72 4.12 3.67 4.79
CA ASN A 72 3.43 2.97 5.87
C ASN A 72 2.04 2.47 5.44
N ILE A 73 1.28 3.27 4.69
CA ILE A 73 -0.02 2.84 4.14
C ILE A 73 0.18 1.64 3.21
N ALA A 74 1.14 1.73 2.28
CA ALA A 74 1.44 0.65 1.35
C ALA A 74 1.95 -0.61 2.07
N ALA A 75 2.81 -0.45 3.09
CA ALA A 75 3.37 -1.53 3.87
C ALA A 75 2.31 -2.28 4.67
N LEU A 76 1.40 -1.58 5.37
CA LEU A 76 0.35 -2.22 6.17
C LEU A 76 -0.61 -3.03 5.28
N GLY A 77 -1.12 -2.43 4.20
CA GLY A 77 -2.02 -3.13 3.28
C GLY A 77 -1.33 -4.26 2.51
N GLY A 78 -0.15 -3.97 1.95
CA GLY A 78 0.63 -4.92 1.17
C GLY A 78 1.11 -6.11 2.00
N TYR A 79 1.59 -5.88 3.22
CA TYR A 79 2.04 -6.94 4.13
C TYR A 79 0.91 -7.91 4.43
N TYR A 80 -0.28 -7.41 4.77
CA TYR A 80 -1.44 -8.24 5.09
C TYR A 80 -1.85 -9.13 3.90
N LEU A 81 -1.92 -8.56 2.69
CA LEU A 81 -2.42 -9.25 1.51
C LEU A 81 -1.39 -10.19 0.87
N ILE A 82 -0.12 -9.76 0.74
CA ILE A 82 0.95 -10.58 0.16
C ILE A 82 1.22 -11.80 1.05
N ASN A 83 1.13 -11.65 2.37
CA ASN A 83 1.44 -12.71 3.33
C ASN A 83 0.18 -13.41 3.88
N GLN A 84 -1.00 -13.24 3.28
CA GLN A 84 -2.26 -13.76 3.84
C GLN A 84 -2.22 -15.28 4.13
N HIS A 85 -1.52 -16.07 3.31
CA HIS A 85 -1.41 -17.52 3.49
C HIS A 85 -0.53 -17.90 4.68
N THR A 86 0.65 -17.26 4.82
CA THR A 86 1.58 -17.53 5.91
C THR A 86 1.07 -16.95 7.22
N LEU A 87 0.52 -15.74 7.20
CA LEU A 87 -0.16 -15.13 8.35
C LEU A 87 -1.32 -16.00 8.85
N GLY A 88 -2.11 -16.60 7.95
CA GLY A 88 -3.19 -17.50 8.31
C GLY A 88 -2.75 -18.81 8.98
N LEU A 89 -1.51 -19.25 8.74
CA LEU A 89 -0.91 -20.42 9.40
C LEU A 89 -0.25 -20.04 10.75
N VAL A 90 0.43 -18.90 10.80
CA VAL A 90 1.14 -18.42 12.01
C VAL A 90 0.16 -17.91 13.07
N TYR A 91 -0.87 -17.20 12.64
CA TYR A 91 -1.90 -16.64 13.51
C TYR A 91 -3.25 -17.27 13.16
N PRO A 92 -3.52 -18.50 13.62
CA PRO A 92 -4.82 -19.13 13.43
C PRO A 92 -5.87 -18.34 14.20
N VAL A 93 -6.46 -17.34 13.54
CA VAL A 93 -7.63 -16.63 14.05
C VAL A 93 -8.67 -17.69 14.38
N ARG A 94 -9.19 -17.67 15.62
CA ARG A 94 -10.36 -18.48 16.00
C ARG A 94 -11.56 -17.93 15.23
N ARG A 95 -11.70 -18.33 13.96
CA ARG A 95 -12.72 -17.83 13.04
C ARG A 95 -14.09 -18.34 13.51
N LYS A 96 -14.86 -17.51 14.20
CA LYS A 96 -16.32 -17.70 14.39
C LYS A 96 -17.09 -17.05 13.24
N THR A 97 -16.77 -17.37 11.98
CA THR A 97 -17.66 -17.07 10.84
C THR A 97 -17.20 -17.82 9.58
N PRO A 98 -18.11 -18.34 8.74
CA PRO A 98 -17.74 -19.15 7.58
C PRO A 98 -17.20 -18.30 6.42
N SER A 99 -16.08 -18.77 5.86
CA SER A 99 -15.54 -18.51 4.53
C SER A 99 -15.50 -17.04 4.04
N PHE A 100 -14.35 -16.41 4.22
CA PHE A 100 -13.78 -15.60 3.14
C PHE A 100 -13.54 -16.56 1.97
N ARG A 101 -14.32 -16.44 0.89
CA ARG A 101 -13.98 -17.11 -0.36
C ARG A 101 -12.69 -16.47 -0.86
N ALA A 102 -11.57 -17.17 -0.67
CA ALA A 102 -10.39 -16.96 -1.49
C ALA A 102 -10.80 -17.31 -2.92
N GLY A 103 -11.31 -16.30 -3.63
CA GLY A 103 -11.75 -16.39 -5.00
C GLY A 103 -10.92 -15.43 -5.84
N ILE A 104 -9.64 -15.76 -6.00
CA ILE A 104 -8.68 -15.31 -7.02
C ILE A 104 -7.39 -16.12 -6.91
#